data_AF-A0A542UEV6-F1
#
_entry.id   AF-A0A542UEV6-F1
#
_cell.length_a   1.000
_cell.length_b   1.000
_cell.length_c   1.000
_cell.angle_alpha   90.00
_cell.angle_beta   90.00
_cell.angle_gamma   90.00
#
_symmetry.space_group_name_H-M   'P 1'
#
loop_
_entity.id
_entity.type
_entity.pdbx_description
1 polymer ?
#
loop_
_entity_poly.entity_id
_entity_poly.type
_entity_poly.pdbx_seq_one_letter_code
_entity_poly.pdbx_strand_id
1 'polypeptide(L)' 'MSVHRDLRCRGPYGGEGADAEGTDCLDPAIFEVSRYQLPPLHVCPVHLGPSLLMASGVLWPPEIRLIGRI' A
#
# COMPACT_ATOMS: atom_id res chain seq x y z
N MET A 1 -9.21 10.32 -18.96
CA MET A 1 -10.02 9.83 -17.82
C MET A 1 -9.09 9.71 -16.63
N SER A 2 -9.05 10.74 -15.78
CA SER A 2 -8.19 10.79 -14.60
C SER A 2 -8.73 9.80 -13.58
N VAL A 3 -8.17 8.59 -13.56
CA VAL A 3 -8.46 7.62 -12.51
C VAL A 3 -7.92 8.24 -11.22
N HIS A 4 -8.79 8.85 -10.42
CA HIS A 4 -8.47 9.16 -9.03
C HIS A 4 -8.27 7.82 -8.33
N ARG A 5 -7.06 7.27 -8.47
CA ARG A 5 -6.59 6.13 -7.70
C ARG A 5 -6.80 6.54 -6.25
N ASP A 6 -7.59 5.77 -5.52
CA ASP A 6 -7.83 6.02 -4.10
C ASP A 6 -6.47 5.88 -3.39
N LEU A 7 -5.76 7.00 -3.19
CA LEU A 7 -4.41 7.07 -2.60
C LEU A 7 -4.46 6.94 -1.08
N ARG A 8 -5.44 6.19 -0.56
CA ARG A 8 -5.55 5.91 0.87
C ARG A 8 -4.58 4.80 1.23
N CYS A 9 -3.99 4.93 2.40
CA CYS A 9 -3.20 3.86 2.98
C CYS A 9 -4.08 2.61 3.17
N ARG A 10 -3.61 1.45 2.73
CA ARG A 10 -4.32 0.16 2.89
C ARG A 10 -3.88 -0.64 4.12
N GLY A 11 -3.12 -0.02 5.02
CA GLY A 11 -2.62 -0.64 6.24
C GLY A 11 -1.57 -1.74 6.03
N PRO A 12 -1.15 -2.42 7.11
CA PRO A 12 0.01 -3.32 7.09
C PRO A 12 -0.23 -4.61 6.32
N TYR A 13 -1.47 -5.10 6.21
CA TYR A 13 -1.78 -6.40 5.60
C TYR A 13 -2.02 -6.35 4.09
N GLY A 14 -2.18 -5.16 3.52
CA GLY A 14 -2.25 -4.98 2.08
C GLY A 14 -3.62 -5.13 1.44
N GLY A 15 -4.68 -4.94 2.24
CA GLY A 15 -6.12 -4.97 1.91
C GLY A 15 -6.48 -5.38 0.48
N GLU A 16 -7.02 -6.59 0.34
CA GLU A 16 -7.53 -7.15 -0.92
C GLU A 16 -9.04 -7.40 -0.83
N GLY A 17 -9.81 -6.86 -1.77
CA GLY A 17 -11.28 -7.00 -1.84
C GLY A 17 -12.06 -5.79 -1.32
N ALA A 18 -13.31 -5.66 -1.75
CA ALA A 18 -14.23 -4.58 -1.34
C ALA A 18 -14.52 -4.58 0.18
N ASP A 19 -14.25 -5.70 0.85
CA ASP A 19 -14.42 -5.93 2.28
C ASP A 19 -13.09 -6.05 3.04
N ALA A 20 -11.95 -5.70 2.40
CA ALA A 20 -10.77 -5.46 3.20
C ALA A 20 -11.11 -4.23 4.06
N GLU A 21 -11.41 -4.46 5.33
CA GLU A 21 -11.19 -3.50 6.40
C GLU A 21 -9.71 -3.14 6.37
N GLY A 22 -9.31 -2.36 5.36
CA GLY A 22 -8.11 -1.57 5.39
C GLY A 22 -8.33 -0.73 6.62
N THR A 23 -7.69 -1.12 7.72
CA THR A 23 -7.60 -0.37 8.96
C THR A 23 -7.72 1.11 8.61
N ASP A 24 -8.84 1.76 8.97
CA ASP A 24 -9.27 3.08 8.48
C ASP A 24 -8.16 4.12 8.66
N CYS A 25 -7.15 4.06 7.81
CA CYS A 25 -5.93 4.80 7.92
C CYS A 25 -6.17 6.05 7.10
N LEU A 26 -6.52 7.10 7.83
CA LEU A 26 -6.85 8.40 7.25
C LEU A 26 -5.62 9.09 6.64
N ASP A 27 -4.42 8.54 6.85
CA ASP A 27 -3.19 9.09 6.27
C ASP A 27 -3.11 8.83 4.76
N PRO A 28 -2.63 9.83 3.99
CA PRO A 28 -2.39 9.64 2.56
C PRO A 28 -1.27 8.61 2.34
N ALA A 29 -1.48 7.74 1.37
CA ALA A 29 -0.41 6.87 0.87
C ALA A 29 0.57 7.70 0.05
N ILE A 30 1.85 7.62 0.43
CA ILE A 30 2.94 8.27 -0.31
C ILE A 30 3.94 7.26 -0.87
N PHE A 31 3.82 5.98 -0.47
CA PHE A 31 4.63 4.88 -0.96
C PHE A 31 3.78 3.85 -1.70
N GLU A 32 4.36 3.27 -2.74
CA GLU A 32 3.87 2.09 -3.44
C GLU A 32 4.88 0.95 -3.26
N VAL A 33 4.40 -0.21 -2.80
CA VAL A 33 5.20 -1.44 -2.64
C VAL A 33 4.76 -2.44 -3.70
N SER A 34 5.71 -2.90 -4.52
CA SER A 34 5.45 -3.94 -5.54
C SER A 34 5.12 -5.28 -4.88
N ARG A 35 4.16 -6.00 -5.46
CA ARG A 35 3.75 -7.33 -5.01
C ARG A 35 3.72 -8.33 -6.17
N TYR A 36 4.14 -9.56 -5.92
CA TYR A 36 4.10 -10.66 -6.89
C TYR A 36 2.66 -11.08 -7.15
N GLN A 37 2.24 -11.01 -8.42
CA GLN A 37 0.89 -11.40 -8.87
C GLN A 37 -0.28 -10.66 -8.18
N LEU A 38 0.00 -9.59 -7.44
CA LEU A 38 -0.99 -8.76 -6.75
C LEU A 38 -0.83 -7.29 -7.18
N PRO A 39 -1.90 -6.47 -7.09
CA PRO A 39 -1.79 -5.03 -7.31
C PRO A 39 -0.75 -4.40 -6.35
N PRO A 40 -0.06 -3.32 -6.77
CA PRO A 40 0.83 -2.61 -5.88
C PRO A 40 0.12 -2.09 -4.63
N LEU A 41 0.80 -2.16 -3.49
CA LEU A 41 0.26 -1.78 -2.20
C LEU A 41 0.59 -0.32 -1.88
N HIS A 42 -0.44 0.51 -1.71
CA HIS A 42 -0.31 1.92 -1.31
C HIS A 42 -0.36 2.09 0.20
N VAL A 43 0.70 2.69 0.76
CA VAL A 43 0.86 2.83 2.22
C VAL A 43 1.42 4.20 2.59
N CYS A 44 1.03 4.67 3.77
CA CYS A 44 1.62 5.86 4.40
C CYS A 44 2.99 5.52 5.03
N PRO A 45 3.79 6.53 5.45
CA PRO A 45 5.10 6.30 6.05
C PRO A 45 5.06 5.40 7.29
N VAL A 46 3.99 5.49 8.09
CA VAL A 46 3.81 4.72 9.31
C VAL A 46 3.67 3.22 9.02
N HIS A 47 2.91 2.88 7.97
CA HIS A 47 2.63 1.49 7.62
C HIS A 47 3.64 0.86 6.66
N LEU A 48 4.58 1.62 6.10
CA LEU A 48 5.60 1.09 5.18
C LEU A 48 6.37 -0.09 5.78
N GLY A 49 6.98 0.10 6.96
CA GLY A 49 7.76 -0.95 7.63
C GLY A 49 6.92 -2.21 7.90
N PRO A 50 5.80 -2.10 8.62
CA PRO A 50 4.88 -3.22 8.84
C PRO A 50 4.43 -3.91 7.55
N SER A 51 4.12 -3.16 6.48
CA SER A 51 3.69 -3.73 5.20
C SER A 51 4.77 -4.55 4.52
N LEU A 52 6.04 -4.16 4.59
CA LEU A 52 7.14 -4.96 4.05
C LEU A 52 7.28 -6.33 4.73
N LEU A 53 6.79 -6.45 5.97
CA LEU A 53 6.86 -7.68 6.76
C LEU A 53 5.57 -8.50 6.70
N MET A 54 4.41 -7.85 6.67
CA MET A 54 3.10 -8.51 6.85
C MET A 54 2.27 -8.62 5.57
N ALA A 55 2.50 -7.77 4.56
CA ALA A 55 1.69 -7.79 3.36
C ALA A 55 2.04 -9.00 2.49
N SER A 56 1.01 -9.68 1.99
CA SER A 56 1.19 -10.85 1.11
C SER A 56 1.85 -10.46 -0.21
N GLY A 57 2.74 -11.31 -0.71
CA GLY A 57 3.33 -11.15 -2.04
C GLY A 57 4.39 -10.05 -2.16
N VAL A 58 4.82 -9.40 -1.08
CA VAL A 58 5.96 -8.45 -1.14
C VAL A 58 7.22 -9.18 -1.59
N LEU A 59 7.88 -8.63 -2.61
CA LEU A 59 9.10 -9.18 -3.18
C LEU A 59 10.32 -8.90 -2.29
N TRP A 60 11.32 -9.79 -2.32
CA TRP A 60 12.62 -9.57 -1.69
C TRP A 60 13.74 -9.72 -2.73
N PRO A 61 14.57 -8.67 -2.97
CA PRO A 61 14.55 -7.36 -2.31
C PRO A 61 13.28 -6.55 -2.62
N PRO A 62 12.78 -5.73 -1.68
CA PRO A 62 11.54 -4.98 -1.87
C PRO A 62 11.74 -3.83 -2.86
N GLU A 63 10.81 -3.75 -3.81
CA GLU A 63 10.71 -2.61 -4.71
C GLU A 63 9.69 -1.62 -4.15
N ILE A 64 10.17 -0.42 -3.81
CA ILE A 64 9.39 0.65 -3.18
C ILE A 64 9.52 1.91 -4.03
N ARG A 65 8.39 2.56 -4.33
CA ARG A 65 8.35 3.82 -5.07
C ARG A 65 7.69 4.91 -4.22
N LEU A 66 8.25 6.11 -4.26
CA LEU A 66 7.58 7.30 -3.74
C LEU A 66 6.57 7.79 -4.81
N ILE A 67 5.28 7.84 -4.45
CA ILE A 67 4.17 8.20 -5.35
C ILE A 67 3.46 9.50 -4.97
N GLY A 68 3.80 10.07 -3.81
CA GLY A 68 3.25 11.32 -3.32
C GLY A 68 4.28 12.09 -2.51
N ARG A 69 4.11 13.41 -2.47
CA ARG A 69 4.85 14.31 -1.59
C ARG A 69 3.83 15.31 -1.06
N ILE A 70 3.66 15.35 0.25
CA ILE A 70 2.80 16.32 0.93
C ILE A 70 3.54 17.65 0.98
#